data_AF-A0A961F831-F1
#
_entry.id   AF-A0A961F831-F1
#
_cell.length_a   1.000
_cell.length_b   1.000
_cell.length_c   1.000
_cell.angle_alpha   90.00
_cell.angle_beta   90.00
_cell.angle_gamma   90.00
#
_symmetry.space_group_name_H-M   'P 1'
#
loop_
_entity.id
_entity.type
_entity.pdbx_description
1 polymer ?
#
loop_
_entity_poly.entity_id
_entity_poly.type
_entity_poly.pdbx_seq_one_letter_code
_entity_poly.pdbx_strand_id
1 'polypeptide(L)'
;MAGFGHAGTETAEERAAGMALTPWPSNALRHSFASYHLAHFKNSDELALELGHTNTALIFQHYRELVQPKDAAKFWGLHHVPK
;
A
#
# COMPACT_ATOMS: atom_id res chain seq x y z
N MET A 1 -12.43 -3.91 11.99
CA MET A 1 -12.09 -2.66 11.28
C MET A 1 -12.78 -2.71 9.93
N ALA A 2 -13.47 -1.65 9.52
CA ALA A 2 -13.97 -1.52 8.16
C ALA A 2 -12.80 -1.51 7.17
N GLY A 3 -12.92 -2.25 6.07
CA GLY A 3 -11.97 -2.18 4.96
C GLY A 3 -12.07 -0.85 4.18
N PHE A 4 -11.14 -0.64 3.25
CA PHE A 4 -11.21 0.48 2.31
C PHE A 4 -11.72 0.02 0.95
N GLY A 5 -12.60 0.80 0.32
CA GLY A 5 -13.21 0.46 -0.95
C GLY A 5 -14.29 1.45 -1.36
N HIS A 6 -15.01 1.14 -2.43
CA HIS A 6 -16.19 1.91 -2.79
C HIS A 6 -17.37 1.44 -1.94
N ALA A 7 -18.03 2.37 -1.26
CA ALA A 7 -19.22 2.03 -0.48
C ALA A 7 -20.26 1.38 -1.41
N GLY A 8 -20.78 0.22 -1.05
CA GLY A 8 -21.70 -0.58 -1.87
C GLY A 8 -21.04 -1.74 -2.62
N THR A 9 -19.69 -1.84 -2.64
CA THR A 9 -18.98 -2.99 -3.22
C THR A 9 -18.59 -4.05 -2.19
N GLU A 10 -19.15 -3.98 -0.98
CA GLU A 10 -18.96 -5.00 0.05
C GLU A 10 -19.44 -6.36 -0.46
N THR A 11 -18.68 -7.41 -0.14
CA THR A 11 -19.07 -8.80 -0.27
C THR A 11 -20.28 -9.13 0.60
N ALA A 12 -20.95 -10.25 0.32
CA ALA A 12 -22.08 -10.70 1.12
C ALA A 12 -21.67 -10.97 2.58
N GLU A 13 -20.46 -11.50 2.81
CA GLU A 13 -19.95 -11.73 4.16
C GLU A 13 -19.68 -10.42 4.91
N GLU A 14 -19.08 -9.42 4.25
CA GLU A 14 -18.82 -8.10 4.85
C GLU A 14 -20.12 -7.38 5.24
N ARG A 15 -21.15 -7.43 4.39
CA ARG A 15 -22.46 -6.86 4.71
C ARG A 15 -23.14 -7.58 5.88
N ALA A 16 -23.09 -8.91 5.90
CA ALA A 16 -23.65 -9.72 6.99
C ALA A 16 -22.96 -9.44 8.33
N ALA A 17 -21.66 -9.12 8.28
CA ALA A 17 -20.87 -8.69 9.44
C ALA A 17 -21.07 -7.21 9.82
N GLY A 18 -21.93 -6.47 9.11
CA GLY A 18 -22.17 -5.04 9.35
C GLY A 18 -20.98 -4.15 9.03
N MET A 19 -20.05 -4.60 8.18
CA MET A 19 -18.93 -3.78 7.72
C MET A 19 -19.39 -2.84 6.61
N ALA A 20 -18.92 -1.59 6.66
CA ALA A 20 -19.11 -0.60 5.62
C ALA A 20 -17.73 -0.16 5.12
N LEU A 21 -17.46 -0.27 3.82
CA LEU A 21 -16.18 0.15 3.26
C LEU A 21 -16.06 1.67 3.31
N THR A 22 -14.88 2.14 3.71
CA THR A 22 -14.57 3.56 3.67
C THR A 22 -13.80 3.90 2.40
N PRO A 23 -14.03 5.08 1.78
CA PRO A 23 -13.26 5.48 0.62
C PRO A 23 -11.76 5.52 0.91
N TRP A 24 -10.96 5.09 -0.06
CA TRP A 24 -9.52 5.17 0.05
C TRP A 24 -9.07 6.63 0.18
N PRO A 25 -8.15 6.96 1.10
CA PRO A 25 -7.51 8.26 1.12
C PRO A 25 -6.78 8.52 -0.21
N SER A 26 -6.72 9.78 -0.62
CA SER A 26 -5.97 10.18 -1.80
C SER A 26 -4.52 9.69 -1.70
N ASN A 27 -4.00 9.14 -2.79
CA ASN A 27 -2.64 8.58 -2.88
C ASN A 27 -2.30 7.43 -1.91
N ALA A 28 -3.27 6.84 -1.19
CA ALA A 28 -3.00 5.77 -0.23
C ALA A 28 -2.23 4.59 -0.85
N LEU A 29 -2.62 4.17 -2.06
CA LEU A 29 -1.95 3.07 -2.77
C LEU A 29 -0.52 3.43 -3.18
N ARG A 30 -0.30 4.66 -3.68
CA ARG A 30 1.02 5.15 -4.06
C ARG A 30 1.95 5.27 -2.85
N HIS A 31 1.44 5.78 -1.73
CA HIS A 31 2.17 5.86 -0.46
C HIS A 31 2.54 4.48 0.06
N SER A 32 1.59 3.54 0.01
CA SER A 32 1.82 2.16 0.44
C SER A 32 2.92 1.52 -0.40
N PHE A 33 2.79 1.58 -1.73
CA PHE A 33 3.79 1.05 -2.66
C PHE A 33 5.19 1.62 -2.38
N ALA A 34 5.32 2.95 -2.33
CA ALA A 34 6.62 3.59 -2.15
C ALA A 34 7.28 3.24 -0.80
N SER A 35 6.50 3.20 0.28
CA SER A 35 7.02 2.91 1.63
C SER A 35 7.46 1.45 1.75
N TYR A 36 6.66 0.51 1.24
CA TYR A 36 7.02 -0.91 1.23
C TYR A 36 8.15 -1.23 0.24
N HIS A 37 8.26 -0.52 -0.88
CA HIS A 37 9.38 -0.66 -1.82
C HIS A 37 10.70 -0.21 -1.18
N LEU A 38 10.73 0.97 -0.56
CA LEU A 38 11.91 1.45 0.16
C LEU A 38 12.34 0.51 1.29
N ALA A 39 11.40 -0.01 2.07
CA ALA A 39 11.71 -0.92 3.18
C ALA A 39 12.25 -2.28 2.71
N HIS A 40 11.80 -2.76 1.54
CA HIS A 40 12.18 -4.07 1.00
C HIS A 40 13.45 -4.01 0.15
N PHE A 41 13.43 -3.20 -0.91
CA PHE A 41 14.50 -3.13 -1.92
C PHE A 41 15.59 -2.12 -1.56
N LYS A 42 15.25 -1.12 -0.73
CA LYS A 42 16.17 -0.03 -0.31
C LYS A 42 16.81 0.72 -1.48
N ASN A 43 16.19 0.66 -2.66
CA ASN A 43 16.62 1.33 -3.88
C ASN A 43 15.73 2.53 -4.15
N SER A 44 16.22 3.74 -3.84
CA SER A 44 15.47 4.98 -4.03
C SER A 44 15.43 5.45 -5.48
N ASP A 45 16.45 5.11 -6.27
CA ASP A 45 16.61 5.60 -7.63
C ASP A 45 15.66 4.87 -8.58
N GLU A 46 15.55 3.55 -8.41
CA GLU A 46 14.56 2.73 -9.11
C GLU A 46 13.13 3.14 -8.74
N LEU A 47 12.86 3.37 -7.44
CA LEU A 47 11.56 3.85 -7.00
C LEU A 47 11.22 5.23 -7.60
N ALA A 48 12.19 6.12 -7.77
CA ALA A 48 11.97 7.41 -8.42
C ALA A 48 11.55 7.24 -9.87
N LEU A 49 12.18 6.32 -10.60
CA LEU A 49 11.81 6.00 -11.96
C LEU A 49 10.39 5.42 -12.04
N GLU A 50 10.05 4.47 -11.16
CA GLU A 50 8.72 3.83 -11.11
C GLU A 50 7.60 4.80 -10.75
N LEU A 51 7.86 5.76 -9.86
CA LEU A 51 6.91 6.81 -9.48
C LEU A 51 6.86 7.97 -10.49
N GLY A 52 7.74 7.98 -11.50
CA GLY A 52 7.88 9.09 -12.45
C GLY A 52 8.40 10.38 -11.80
N HIS A 53 9.13 10.27 -10.69
CA HIS A 53 9.73 11.40 -9.99
C HIS A 53 11.14 11.68 -10.52
N THR A 54 11.44 12.95 -10.81
CA THR A 54 12.78 13.39 -11.24
C THR A 54 13.75 13.58 -10.08
N ASN A 55 13.28 13.54 -8.83
CA ASN A 55 14.10 13.78 -7.64
C ASN A 55 13.79 12.79 -6.50
N THR A 56 14.83 12.13 -6.00
CA THR A 56 14.80 11.17 -4.89
C THR A 56 14.69 11.83 -3.52
N ALA A 57 14.95 13.14 -3.40
CA ALA A 57 14.80 13.86 -2.13
C ALA A 57 13.34 13.86 -1.62
N LEU A 58 12.36 13.95 -2.53
CA LEU A 58 10.94 13.83 -2.20
C LEU A 58 10.59 12.43 -1.67
N ILE A 59 11.33 11.41 -2.09
CA ILE A 59 11.09 10.04 -1.69
C ILE A 59 11.51 9.82 -0.23
N PHE A 60 12.67 10.34 0.16
CA PHE A 60 13.13 10.27 1.54
C PHE A 60 12.33 11.15 2.50
N GLN A 61 11.75 12.26 2.01
CA GLN A 61 10.89 13.12 2.82
C GLN A 61 9.50 12.53 3.05
N HIS A 62 8.90 11.87 2.05
CA HIS A 62 7.49 11.46 2.11
C HIS A 62 7.26 9.96 2.30
N TYR A 63 8.23 9.10 1.95
CA TYR A 63 8.02 7.64 1.95
C TYR A 63 8.97 6.88 2.90
N ARG A 64 9.85 7.59 3.60
CA ARG A 64 10.62 7.03 4.71
C ARG A 64 9.75 6.90 5.97
N GLU A 65 8.54 6.38 5.81
CA GLU A 65 7.76 5.93 6.94
C GLU A 65 8.43 4.69 7.56
N LEU A 66 8.21 4.48 8.86
CA LEU A 66 8.77 3.39 9.67
C LEU A 66 8.18 2.02 9.30
N VAL A 67 8.11 1.69 8.02
CA VAL A 67 7.75 0.35 7.57
C VAL A 67 8.90 -0.58 7.92
N GLN A 68 8.62 -1.58 8.76
CA GLN A 68 9.61 -2.58 9.12
C GLN A 68 9.87 -3.50 7.92
N PRO A 69 11.13 -3.91 7.65
CA PRO A 69 11.45 -4.81 6.53
C PRO A 69 10.63 -6.11 6.52
N LYS A 70 10.25 -6.60 7.71
CA LYS A 70 9.41 -7.79 7.88
C LYS A 70 8.00 -7.62 7.29
N ASP A 71 7.43 -6.43 7.40
CA ASP A 71 6.08 -6.14 6.95
C ASP A 71 6.09 -5.86 5.44
N ALA A 72 7.16 -5.26 4.94
CA ALA A 72 7.42 -5.15 3.51
C ALA A 72 7.58 -6.51 2.83
N ALA A 73 8.33 -7.43 3.43
CA ALA A 73 8.45 -8.79 2.89
C ALA A 73 7.09 -9.51 2.81
N LYS A 74 6.20 -9.32 3.80
CA LYS A 74 4.84 -9.88 3.75
C LYS A 74 4.01 -9.27 2.63
N PHE A 75 4.09 -7.94 2.45
CA PHE A 75 3.38 -7.23 1.39
C PHE A 75 3.76 -7.76 0.00
N TRP A 76 5.06 -7.93 -0.27
CA TRP A 76 5.56 -8.48 -1.53
C TRP A 76 5.37 -9.99 -1.66
N GLY A 77 5.18 -10.70 -0.54
CA GLY A 77 4.87 -12.12 -0.49
C GLY A 77 3.38 -12.45 -0.64
N LEU A 78 2.51 -11.46 -0.90
CA LEU A 78 1.10 -11.69 -1.18
C LEU A 78 0.95 -12.48 -2.48
N HIS A 79 0.59 -13.75 -2.36
CA HIS A 79 0.28 -14.63 -3.46
C HIS A 79 -1.18 -15.07 -3.38
N HIS A 80 -1.77 -15.39 -4.53
CA HIS A 80 -3.09 -15.99 -4.52
C HIS A 80 -3.01 -17.33 -3.80
N VAL A 81 -3.87 -17.55 -2.82
CA VAL A 81 -4.11 -18.88 -2.28
C VAL A 81 -5.32 -19.42 -3.05
N PRO A 82 -5.19 -20.51 -3.83
CA PRO A 82 -6.33 -21.10 -4.52
C PRO A 82 -7.38 -21.52 -3.49
N LYS A 83 -8.66 -21.20 -3.77
CA LYS A 83 -9.82 -21.64 -2.99
C LYS A 83 -10.12 -23.12 -3.21
#